data_AF-A0A975XM39-F1
#
_entry.id   AF-A0A975XM39-F1
#
_cell.length_a   1.000
_cell.length_b   1.000
_cell.length_c   1.000
_cell.angle_alpha   90.00
_cell.angle_beta   90.00
_cell.angle_gamma   90.00
#
_symmetry.space_group_name_H-M   'P 1'
#
loop_
_entity.id
_entity.type
_entity.pdbx_description
1 polymer ?
#
loop_
_entity_poly.entity_id
_entity_poly.type
_entity_poly.pdbx_seq_one_letter_code
_entity_poly.pdbx_strand_id
1 'polypeptide(L)'
;MAEQNLDHVLLFLDECTLAGLDESESVLAADLYGMYMIWCENGGREPAPVHHFYGAVREAGLAEVTRHSERAYEGVLPTGPIPVQYIMETDKAPGPNTNPFPFSG
;
A
#
# COMPACT_ATOMS: atom_id res chain seq x y z
N MET A 1 -18.77 8.46 14.16
CA MET A 1 -17.45 8.89 13.66
C MET A 1 -16.81 7.85 12.71
N ALA A 2 -17.61 7.07 11.98
CA ALA A 2 -17.11 6.06 11.02
C ALA A 2 -17.21 6.54 9.56
N GLU A 3 -18.09 7.51 9.27
CA GLU A 3 -18.31 8.04 7.92
C GLU A 3 -17.09 8.74 7.32
N GLN A 4 -16.29 9.43 8.14
CA GLN A 4 -15.06 10.09 7.68
C GLN A 4 -13.97 9.10 7.24
N ASN A 5 -14.05 7.87 7.75
CA ASN A 5 -13.02 6.86 7.59
C ASN A 5 -13.19 6.01 6.32
N LEU A 6 -14.32 6.20 5.62
CA LEU A 6 -14.62 5.48 4.38
C LEU A 6 -14.35 6.41 3.18
N ASP A 7 -14.63 7.70 3.36
CA ASP A 7 -14.40 8.76 2.36
C ASP A 7 -12.94 8.82 1.90
N HIS A 8 -11.98 8.82 2.84
CA HIS A 8 -10.55 8.91 2.51
C HIS A 8 -9.97 7.64 1.85
N VAL A 9 -10.53 6.45 2.08
CA VAL A 9 -10.08 5.23 1.40
C VAL A 9 -10.52 5.25 -0.06
N LEU A 10 -11.77 5.67 -0.30
CA LEU A 10 -12.29 5.83 -1.66
C LEU A 10 -11.56 6.96 -2.41
N LEU A 11 -11.27 8.09 -1.74
CA LEU A 11 -10.45 9.16 -2.31
C LEU A 11 -9.04 8.69 -2.67
N PHE A 12 -8.39 7.91 -1.80
CA PHE A 12 -7.09 7.32 -2.13
C PHE A 12 -7.17 6.40 -3.35
N LEU A 13 -8.20 5.55 -3.43
CA LEU A 13 -8.38 4.67 -4.58
C LEU A 13 -8.62 5.48 -5.87
N ASP A 14 -9.39 6.58 -5.81
CA ASP A 14 -9.66 7.43 -6.97
C ASP A 14 -8.42 8.26 -7.40
N GLU A 15 -7.70 8.86 -6.44
CA GLU A 15 -6.57 9.75 -6.73
C GLU A 15 -5.25 9.00 -6.98
N CYS A 16 -5.03 7.89 -6.29
CA CYS A 16 -3.74 7.19 -6.24
C CYS A 16 -3.78 5.78 -6.81
N THR A 17 -4.92 5.30 -7.34
CA THR A 17 -4.96 4.02 -8.04
C THR A 17 -5.72 4.14 -9.36
N LEU A 18 -5.23 3.45 -10.39
CA LEU A 18 -5.99 3.18 -11.60
C LEU A 18 -6.57 1.77 -11.49
N ALA A 19 -7.90 1.69 -11.48
CA ALA A 19 -8.64 0.44 -11.54
C ALA A 19 -9.07 0.11 -12.98
N GLY A 20 -9.36 -1.16 -13.28
CA GLY A 20 -9.83 -1.61 -14.59
C GLY A 20 -8.73 -1.81 -15.63
N LEU A 21 -7.49 -2.00 -15.17
CA LEU A 21 -6.35 -2.37 -16.00
C LEU A 21 -6.34 -3.87 -16.29
N ASP A 22 -5.42 -4.29 -17.15
CA ASP A 22 -5.21 -5.70 -17.48
C ASP A 22 -4.90 -6.54 -16.23
N GLU A 23 -5.33 -7.80 -16.22
CA GLU A 23 -5.09 -8.75 -15.12
C GLU A 23 -3.60 -9.00 -14.81
N SER A 24 -2.71 -8.63 -15.74
CA SER A 24 -1.26 -8.62 -15.50
C SER A 24 -0.82 -7.61 -14.43
N GLU A 25 -1.56 -6.51 -14.27
CA GLU A 25 -1.27 -5.47 -13.29
C GLU A 25 -1.95 -5.83 -11.96
N SER A 26 -1.13 -6.12 -10.95
CA SER A 26 -1.62 -6.47 -9.62
C SER A 26 -0.75 -5.86 -8.54
N VAL A 27 -1.38 -5.53 -7.42
CA VAL A 27 -0.68 -5.00 -6.24
C VAL A 27 -1.03 -5.81 -5.01
N LEU A 28 -0.03 -6.08 -4.16
CA LEU A 28 -0.25 -6.78 -2.91
C LEU A 28 -1.06 -5.90 -1.96
N ALA A 29 -2.00 -6.51 -1.24
CA ALA A 29 -2.86 -5.83 -0.30
C ALA A 29 -2.05 -5.09 0.79
N ALA A 30 -0.92 -5.68 1.20
CA ALA A 30 -0.01 -5.07 2.16
C ALA A 30 0.68 -3.81 1.60
N ASP A 31 1.17 -3.86 0.36
CA ASP A 31 1.78 -2.70 -0.30
C ASP A 31 0.77 -1.58 -0.53
N LEU A 32 -0.45 -1.94 -0.95
CA LEU A 32 -1.53 -0.96 -1.15
C LEU A 32 -1.88 -0.24 0.16
N TYR A 33 -1.95 -0.98 1.27
CA TYR A 33 -2.18 -0.38 2.58
C TYR A 33 -0.99 0.48 3.03
N GLY A 34 0.23 0.07 2.73
CA GLY A 34 1.44 0.87 2.95
C GLY A 34 1.40 2.21 2.24
N MET A 35 1.06 2.21 0.95
CA MET A 35 0.89 3.42 0.14
C MET A 35 -0.22 4.33 0.69
N TYR A 36 -1.34 3.74 1.13
CA TYR A 36 -2.43 4.48 1.74
C TYR A 36 -2.02 5.18 3.05
N MET A 37 -1.21 4.53 3.90
CA MET A 37 -0.70 5.15 5.12
C MET A 37 0.14 6.38 4.83
N ILE A 38 1.05 6.30 3.84
CA ILE A 38 1.88 7.44 3.42
C ILE A 38 1.03 8.57 2.85
N TRP A 39 0.03 8.24 2.03
CA TRP A 39 -0.90 9.23 1.50
C TRP A 39 -1.68 9.96 2.60
N CYS A 40 -2.14 9.22 3.62
CA CYS A 40 -2.78 9.82 4.80
C CYS A 40 -1.82 10.73 5.56
N GLU A 41 -0.58 10.29 5.80
CA GLU A 41 0.43 11.08 6.51
C GLU A 41 0.74 12.39 5.79
N ASN A 42 0.95 12.35 4.47
CA ASN A 42 1.14 13.53 3.63
C ASN A 42 -0.06 14.48 3.66
N GLY A 43 -1.27 13.95 3.76
CA GLY A 43 -2.50 14.72 3.90
C GLY A 43 -2.78 15.24 5.31
N GLY A 44 -1.94 14.91 6.30
CA GLY A 44 -2.18 15.21 7.72
C GLY A 44 -3.42 14.51 8.28
N ARG A 45 -3.78 13.34 7.73
CA ARG A 45 -4.95 12.56 8.08
C ARG A 45 -4.54 11.32 8.86
N GLU A 46 -5.39 10.89 9.78
CA GLU A 46 -5.20 9.61 10.47
C GLU A 46 -5.65 8.46 9.56
N PRO A 47 -4.80 7.46 9.29
CA PRO A 47 -5.17 6.33 8.45
C PRO A 47 -6.21 5.44 9.15
N ALA A 48 -7.17 4.97 8.37
CA ALA A 48 -8.12 3.96 8.81
C ALA A 48 -7.41 2.65 9.23
N PRO A 49 -7.95 1.91 10.21
CA PRO A 49 -7.38 0.62 10.57
C PRO A 49 -7.49 -0.36 9.40
N VAL A 50 -6.49 -1.24 9.28
CA VAL A 50 -6.32 -2.18 8.16
C VAL A 50 -7.56 -3.00 7.78
N HIS A 51 -8.37 -3.41 8.76
CA HIS A 51 -9.61 -4.16 8.49
C HIS A 51 -10.68 -3.31 7.81
N HIS A 52 -10.73 -2.01 8.13
CA HIS A 52 -11.64 -1.06 7.52
C HIS A 52 -11.20 -0.72 6.11
N PHE A 53 -9.88 -0.56 5.90
CA PHE A 53 -9.29 -0.38 4.58
C PHE A 53 -9.65 -1.52 3.64
N TYR A 54 -9.38 -2.78 4.03
CA TYR A 54 -9.71 -3.93 3.19
C TYR A 54 -11.22 -4.09 2.98
N GLY A 55 -12.05 -3.72 3.96
CA GLY A 55 -13.50 -3.65 3.79
C GLY A 55 -13.89 -2.67 2.68
N ALA A 56 -13.39 -1.44 2.75
CA ALA A 56 -13.68 -0.40 1.77
C ALA A 56 -13.16 -0.73 0.36
N VAL A 57 -11.96 -1.32 0.24
CA VAL A 57 -11.39 -1.78 -1.05
C VAL A 57 -12.30 -2.85 -1.69
N ARG A 58 -12.86 -3.76 -0.90
CA ARG A 58 -13.79 -4.77 -1.41
C ARG A 58 -15.12 -4.16 -1.83
N GLU A 59 -15.65 -3.21 -1.06
CA GLU A 59 -16.88 -2.48 -1.42
C GLU A 59 -16.70 -1.62 -2.68
N ALA A 60 -15.48 -1.12 -2.91
CA ALA A 60 -15.10 -0.40 -4.13
C ALA A 60 -15.01 -1.31 -5.38
N GLY A 61 -15.17 -2.63 -5.22
CA GLY A 61 -15.26 -3.58 -6.33
C GLY A 61 -13.90 -4.05 -6.88
N LEU A 62 -12.81 -3.88 -6.13
CA LEU A 62 -11.50 -4.36 -6.54
C LEU A 62 -11.43 -5.89 -6.44
N ALA A 63 -10.93 -6.53 -7.50
CA ALA A 63 -10.84 -7.98 -7.60
C ALA A 63 -9.73 -8.51 -6.67
N GLU A 64 -10.11 -9.12 -5.55
CA GLU A 64 -9.18 -9.76 -4.62
C GLU A 64 -8.78 -11.15 -5.14
N VAL A 65 -7.48 -11.37 -5.31
CA VAL A 65 -6.90 -12.68 -5.61
C VAL A 65 -5.85 -13.06 -4.58
N THR A 66 -5.55 -14.36 -4.51
CA THR A 66 -4.45 -14.87 -3.70
C THR A 66 -3.27 -15.17 -4.60
N ARG A 67 -2.16 -14.46 -4.39
CA ARG A 67 -0.93 -14.58 -5.17
C ARG A 67 0.21 -14.93 -4.22
N HIS A 68 0.95 -16.01 -4.47
CA HIS A 68 2.07 -16.46 -3.62
C HIS A 68 1.74 -16.62 -2.11
N SER A 69 0.50 -17.00 -1.77
CA SER A 69 -0.02 -17.07 -0.39
C SER A 69 -0.30 -15.71 0.29
N GLU A 70 -0.24 -14.62 -0.47
CA GLU A 70 -0.57 -13.27 -0.04
C GLU A 70 -1.82 -12.78 -0.78
N ARG A 71 -2.52 -11.80 -0.20
CA ARG A 71 -3.67 -11.18 -0.86
C ARG A 71 -3.16 -10.10 -1.81
N ALA A 72 -3.70 -10.07 -3.02
CA ALA A 72 -3.41 -9.08 -4.04
C ALA A 72 -4.71 -8.59 -4.66
N TYR A 73 -4.67 -7.40 -5.24
CA TYR A 73 -5.78 -6.83 -6.01
C TYR A 73 -5.35 -6.73 -7.47
N GLU A 74 -6.15 -7.32 -8.37
CA GLU A 74 -5.91 -7.33 -9.82
C GLU A 74 -6.58 -6.16 -10.54
N GLY A 75 -5.97 -5.75 -11.65
CA GLY A 75 -6.41 -4.60 -12.44
C GLY A 75 -6.21 -3.28 -11.69
N VAL A 76 -5.28 -3.25 -10.73
CA VAL A 76 -4.97 -2.09 -9.89
C VAL A 76 -3.51 -1.71 -10.09
N LEU A 77 -3.30 -0.47 -10.52
CA LEU A 77 -1.96 0.10 -10.56
C LEU A 77 -1.92 1.34 -9.66
N PRO A 78 -1.04 1.38 -8.65
CA PRO A 78 -0.78 2.60 -7.91
C PRO A 78 -0.20 3.66 -8.84
N THR A 79 -0.79 4.85 -8.84
CA THR A 79 -0.36 5.98 -9.66
C THR A 79 -0.09 7.21 -8.81
N GLY A 80 0.84 8.06 -9.26
CA GLY A 80 1.22 9.28 -8.57
C GLY A 80 2.61 9.22 -7.91
N PRO A 81 2.94 10.14 -6.99
CA PRO A 81 4.23 10.16 -6.31
C PRO A 81 4.34 9.16 -5.15
N ILE A 82 3.20 8.66 -4.65
CA ILE A 82 3.11 7.74 -3.50
C ILE A 82 3.90 6.44 -3.72
N PRO A 83 3.84 5.76 -4.89
CA PRO A 83 4.61 4.54 -5.11
C PRO A 83 6.12 4.78 -5.06
N VAL A 84 6.58 5.93 -5.56
CA VAL A 84 7.99 6.34 -5.49
C VAL A 84 8.41 6.62 -4.04
N GLN A 85 7.56 7.28 -3.26
CA GLN A 85 7.82 7.52 -1.83
C GLN A 85 7.81 6.24 -1.02
N TYR A 86 6.83 5.36 -1.24
CA TYR A 86 6.77 4.04 -0.61
C TYR A 86 8.02 3.23 -0.91
N ILE A 87 8.49 3.23 -2.16
CA ILE A 87 9.77 2.61 -2.52
C ILE A 87 10.90 3.31 -1.77
N MET A 88 11.00 4.64 -1.72
CA MET A 88 12.08 5.31 -0.97
C MET A 88 12.06 5.03 0.54
N GLU A 89 10.89 4.88 1.14
CA GLU A 89 10.74 4.59 2.57
C GLU A 89 11.02 3.12 2.91
N THR A 90 10.68 2.20 2.01
CA THR A 90 10.90 0.75 2.17
C THR A 90 12.26 0.28 1.63
N ASP A 91 12.80 0.93 0.60
CA ASP A 91 14.18 0.81 0.06
C ASP A 91 15.19 1.57 0.91
N LYS A 92 14.78 2.11 2.06
CA LYS A 92 15.72 2.44 3.12
C LYS A 92 16.35 1.12 3.57
N ALA A 93 17.42 0.74 2.86
CA ALA A 93 18.23 -0.42 3.14
C ALA A 93 18.44 -0.49 4.66
N PRO A 94 18.37 -1.67 5.28
CA PRO A 94 18.77 -1.79 6.67
C PRO A 94 20.13 -1.10 6.78
N GLY A 95 20.18 -0.02 7.56
CA GLY A 95 21.39 0.80 7.69
C GLY A 95 22.58 -0.13 7.92
N PRO A 96 23.78 0.18 7.39
CA PRO A 96 24.91 -0.74 7.40
C PRO A 96 25.10 -1.26 8.81
N ASN A 97 24.63 -2.49 9.03
CA ASN A 97 24.64 -3.09 10.33
C ASN A 97 26.11 -3.38 10.58
N THR A 98 26.69 -2.55 11.43
CA THR A 98 28.02 -2.71 11.96
C THR A 98 28.08 -4.12 12.55
N ASN A 99 28.76 -5.03 11.86
CA ASN A 99 29.39 -6.14 12.55
C ASN A 99 30.80 -6.31 11.97
N PRO A 100 31.83 -5.83 12.69
CA PRO A 100 33.20 -6.13 12.36
C PRO A 100 33.40 -7.61 12.66
N PHE A 101 33.55 -8.46 11.65
CA PHE A 101 34.11 -9.78 11.88
C PHE A 101 35.59 -9.59 12.28
N PRO A 102 36.02 -9.90 13.51
CA PRO A 102 37.41 -10.16 13.76
C PRO A 102 37.64 -11.62 13.37
N PHE A 103 37.99 -11.88 12.12
CA PHE A 103 38.64 -13.16 11.82
C PHE A 103 40.04 -13.09 12.44
N SER A 104 40.16 -13.59 13.66
CA SER A 104 41.42 -14.11 14.16
C SER A 104 41.85 -15.26 13.26
N GLY A 105 42.99 -15.09 12.61
CA GLY A 105 43.72 -16.09 11.84
C GLY A 105 45.15 -15.62 11.64
#